data_AF-A0A6H1YHX9-F1
#
_entry.id   AF-A0A6H1YHX9-F1
#
_cell.length_a   1.000
_cell.length_b   1.000
_cell.length_c   1.000
_cell.angle_alpha   90.00
_cell.angle_beta   90.00
_cell.angle_gamma   90.00
#
_symmetry.space_group_name_H-M   'P 1'
#
loop_
_entity.id
_entity.type
_entity.pdbx_description
1 polymer ?
#
loop_
_entity_poly.entity_id
_entity_poly.type
_entity_poly.pdbx_seq_one_letter_code
_entity_poly.pdbx_strand_id
1 'polypeptide(L)'
;MGGKVIVAKAVGVFILYIGRIRFVINKLEKGKGITERKEINYQLVIYQSFIYSMTRIKRGCIARRRRTKIRLFASSFRGAHSRLTRTITQQKIRALFSAYRDRGRQKRYFRRLWITRINAAIRGNLVYYSYNIFIHNLYKKQLLLNRKILAQIAILNRNCLSMISTEIIK
;
A
#
# COMPACT_ATOMS: atom_id res chain seq x y z
N MET A 1 -4.46 13.76 2.31
CA MET A 1 -5.81 14.23 1.92
C MET A 1 -6.18 15.61 2.51
N GLY A 2 -5.45 16.16 3.50
CA GLY A 2 -5.83 17.42 4.15
C GLY A 2 -5.68 18.73 3.34
N GLY A 3 -4.75 18.81 2.38
CA GLY A 3 -4.49 20.07 1.66
C GLY A 3 -5.62 20.55 0.74
N LYS A 4 -6.43 19.63 0.17
CA LYS A 4 -7.55 19.99 -0.71
C LYS A 4 -8.74 20.58 0.06
N VAL A 5 -8.95 20.15 1.31
CA VAL A 5 -10.06 20.61 2.15
C VAL A 5 -9.81 22.03 2.68
N ILE A 6 -8.56 22.37 2.98
CA ILE A 6 -8.16 23.71 3.44
C ILE A 6 -8.32 24.73 2.30
N VAL A 7 -7.91 24.37 1.08
CA VAL A 7 -8.06 25.24 -0.10
C VAL A 7 -9.54 25.46 -0.43
N ALA A 8 -10.38 24.43 -0.36
CA ALA A 8 -11.83 24.57 -0.60
C ALA A 8 -12.52 25.48 0.43
N LYS A 9 -12.16 25.38 1.72
CA LYS A 9 -12.70 26.27 2.77
C LYS A 9 -12.23 27.71 2.59
N ALA A 10 -10.97 27.94 2.22
CA ALA A 10 -10.45 29.28 1.96
C ALA A 10 -11.13 29.95 0.75
N VAL A 11 -11.38 29.20 -0.32
CA VAL A 11 -12.09 29.69 -1.51
C VAL A 11 -13.55 30.05 -1.17
N GLY A 12 -14.25 29.23 -0.36
CA GLY A 12 -15.61 29.52 0.06
C GLY A 12 -15.76 30.80 0.90
N VAL A 13 -14.82 31.04 1.82
CA VAL A 13 -14.77 32.29 2.62
C VAL A 13 -14.47 33.50 1.72
N PHE A 14 -13.59 33.34 0.73
CA PHE A 14 -13.24 34.41 -0.21
C PHE A 14 -14.43 34.81 -1.11
N ILE A 15 -15.24 33.84 -1.57
CA ILE A 15 -16.45 34.10 -2.37
C ILE A 15 -17.51 34.85 -1.54
N LEU A 16 -17.73 34.47 -0.28
CA LEU A 16 -18.64 35.17 0.64
C LEU A 16 -18.17 36.60 0.94
N TYR A 17 -16.86 36.81 1.04
CA TYR A 17 -16.27 38.12 1.27
C TYR A 17 -16.44 39.05 0.05
N ILE A 18 -16.22 38.54 -1.17
CA ILE A 18 -16.49 39.27 -2.42
C ILE A 18 -17.98 39.63 -2.56
N GLY A 19 -18.89 38.71 -2.21
CA GLY A 19 -20.33 38.97 -2.23
C GLY A 19 -20.76 40.09 -1.27
N ARG A 20 -20.20 40.12 -0.06
CA ARG A 20 -20.43 41.21 0.93
C ARG A 20 -19.87 42.55 0.44
N ILE A 21 -18.69 42.56 -0.17
CA ILE A 21 -18.09 43.78 -0.74
C ILE A 21 -18.97 44.32 -1.89
N ARG A 22 -19.43 43.46 -2.80
CA ARG A 22 -20.32 43.84 -3.92
C ARG A 22 -21.65 44.45 -3.43
N PHE A 23 -22.21 43.90 -2.35
CA PHE A 23 -23.44 44.41 -1.73
C PHE A 23 -23.24 45.80 -1.10
N VAL A 24 -22.12 46.02 -0.41
CA VAL A 24 -21.78 47.34 0.18
C VAL A 24 -21.52 48.38 -0.91
N ILE A 25 -20.82 48.02 -1.99
CA ILE A 25 -20.57 48.91 -3.14
C ILE A 25 -21.89 49.34 -3.80
N ASN A 26 -22.82 48.41 -4.05
CA ASN A 26 -24.14 48.72 -4.61
C ASN A 26 -24.98 49.64 -3.70
N LYS A 27 -24.79 49.56 -2.38
CA LYS A 27 -25.47 50.44 -1.41
C LYS A 27 -24.85 51.84 -1.38
N LEU A 28 -23.53 51.96 -1.57
CA LEU A 28 -22.80 53.23 -1.66
C LEU A 28 -23.00 53.97 -3.00
N GLU A 29 -23.37 53.26 -4.06
CA GLU A 29 -23.67 53.87 -5.37
C GLU A 29 -25.05 54.55 -5.44
N LYS A 30 -25.99 54.24 -4.54
CA LYS A 30 -27.31 54.88 -4.49
C LYS A 30 -27.17 56.33 -4.00
N GLY A 31 -27.06 57.26 -4.94
CA GLY A 31 -26.98 58.71 -4.70
C GLY A 31 -25.76 59.41 -5.30
N LYS A 32 -24.83 58.67 -5.91
CA LYS A 32 -23.58 59.22 -6.48
C LYS A 32 -23.72 59.63 -7.95
N GLY A 33 -23.10 60.75 -8.31
CA GLY A 33 -23.03 61.28 -9.68
C GLY A 33 -22.27 60.36 -10.65
N ILE A 34 -22.44 60.60 -11.96
CA ILE A 34 -21.92 59.75 -13.05
C ILE A 34 -20.38 59.61 -13.00
N THR A 35 -19.67 60.61 -12.50
CA THR A 35 -18.20 60.64 -12.36
C THR A 35 -17.70 59.69 -11.28
N GLU A 36 -18.28 59.70 -10.08
CA GLU A 36 -17.87 58.82 -8.96
C GLU A 36 -18.14 57.33 -9.24
N ARG A 37 -19.21 57.01 -9.98
CA ARG A 37 -19.48 55.63 -10.42
C ARG A 37 -18.45 55.10 -11.41
N LYS A 38 -17.91 55.97 -12.27
CA LYS A 38 -16.86 55.57 -13.21
C LYS A 38 -15.59 55.21 -12.44
N GLU A 39 -15.16 56.01 -11.47
CA GLU A 39 -13.98 55.72 -10.65
C GLU A 39 -14.10 54.40 -9.87
N ILE A 40 -15.26 54.15 -9.24
CA ILE A 40 -15.50 52.89 -8.51
C ILE A 40 -15.43 51.67 -9.45
N ASN A 41 -15.97 51.79 -10.67
CA ASN A 41 -15.91 50.72 -11.66
C ASN A 41 -14.48 50.52 -12.22
N TYR A 42 -13.71 51.58 -12.44
CA TYR A 42 -12.30 51.47 -12.83
C TYR A 42 -11.48 50.77 -11.74
N GLN A 43 -11.67 51.14 -10.48
CA GLN A 43 -11.00 50.49 -9.36
C GLN A 43 -11.40 49.01 -9.26
N LEU A 44 -12.68 48.68 -9.40
CA LEU A 44 -13.16 47.30 -9.44
C LEU A 44 -12.52 46.50 -10.59
N VAL A 45 -12.42 47.06 -11.79
CA VAL A 45 -11.78 46.40 -12.95
C VAL A 45 -10.28 46.18 -12.72
N ILE A 46 -9.58 47.12 -12.07
CA ILE A 46 -8.17 47.00 -11.71
C ILE A 46 -7.97 45.92 -10.63
N TYR A 47 -8.76 45.92 -9.55
CA TYR A 47 -8.72 44.90 -8.50
C TYR A 47 -9.10 43.51 -9.05
N GLN A 48 -10.08 43.44 -9.94
CA GLN A 48 -10.52 42.21 -10.59
C GLN A 48 -9.44 41.69 -11.56
N SER A 49 -8.73 42.58 -12.29
CA SER A 49 -7.58 42.24 -13.14
C SER A 49 -6.36 41.79 -12.32
N PHE A 50 -6.15 42.36 -11.14
CA PHE A 50 -5.08 41.97 -10.21
C PHE A 50 -5.33 40.59 -9.60
N ILE A 51 -6.58 40.27 -9.24
CA ILE A 51 -7.00 38.96 -8.72
C ILE A 51 -7.05 37.89 -9.82
N TYR A 52 -7.51 38.25 -11.03
CA TYR A 52 -7.50 37.35 -12.20
C TYR A 52 -6.13 37.25 -12.88
N SER A 53 -5.09 37.93 -12.37
CA SER A 53 -3.71 37.46 -12.51
C SER A 53 -3.56 36.14 -11.71
N MET A 54 -4.21 35.11 -12.24
CA MET A 54 -4.22 33.73 -11.80
C MET A 54 -2.78 33.27 -11.60
N THR A 55 -2.34 33.33 -10.35
CA THR A 55 -0.98 32.98 -9.93
C THR A 55 -0.64 31.56 -10.38
N ARG A 56 0.16 31.45 -11.45
CA ARG A 56 0.55 30.16 -12.03
C ARG A 56 1.40 29.37 -11.04
N ILE A 57 0.80 28.38 -10.36
CA ILE A 57 1.54 27.49 -9.44
C ILE A 57 2.30 26.43 -10.25
N LYS A 58 3.63 26.57 -10.30
CA LYS A 58 4.51 25.59 -10.93
C LYS A 58 4.49 24.26 -10.15
N ARG A 59 4.55 23.13 -10.86
CA ARG A 59 4.57 21.78 -10.26
C ARG A 59 5.82 21.52 -9.38
N GLY A 60 6.89 22.29 -9.58
CA GLY A 60 8.08 22.33 -8.72
C GLY A 60 8.76 20.96 -8.49
N CYS A 61 9.34 20.78 -7.29
CA CYS A 61 10.10 19.60 -6.90
C CYS A 61 9.22 18.38 -6.56
N ILE A 62 7.90 18.54 -6.45
CA ILE A 62 6.95 17.49 -6.03
C ILE A 62 7.04 16.28 -6.97
N ALA A 63 7.09 16.53 -8.29
CA ALA A 63 7.22 15.47 -9.29
C ALA A 63 8.57 14.74 -9.21
N ARG A 64 9.66 15.45 -8.87
CA ARG A 64 11.00 14.86 -8.67
C ARG A 64 11.00 13.98 -7.42
N ARG A 65 10.51 14.48 -6.28
CA ARG A 65 10.40 13.72 -5.02
C ARG A 65 9.61 12.42 -5.20
N ARG A 66 8.47 12.46 -5.90
CA ARG A 66 7.67 11.26 -6.22
C ARG A 66 8.48 10.25 -7.04
N ARG A 67 9.18 10.70 -8.09
CA ARG A 67 9.99 9.82 -8.95
C ARG A 67 11.16 9.21 -8.18
N THR A 68 11.85 9.98 -7.33
CA THR A 68 12.93 9.48 -6.48
C THR A 68 12.44 8.38 -5.54
N LYS A 69 11.29 8.57 -4.86
CA LYS A 69 10.71 7.53 -3.99
C LYS A 69 10.40 6.22 -4.74
N ILE A 70 9.87 6.32 -5.96
CA ILE A 70 9.55 5.14 -6.78
C ILE A 70 10.84 4.49 -7.31
N ARG A 71 11.86 5.28 -7.68
CA ARG A 71 13.17 4.77 -8.10
C ARG A 71 13.89 4.03 -6.98
N LEU A 72 13.82 4.51 -5.74
CA LEU A 72 14.40 3.82 -4.58
C LEU A 72 13.84 2.40 -4.40
N PHE A 73 12.56 2.18 -4.69
CA PHE A 73 11.95 0.85 -4.67
C PHE A 73 12.51 -0.09 -5.76
N ALA A 74 12.96 0.47 -6.89
CA ALA A 74 13.40 -0.28 -8.07
C ALA A 74 14.92 -0.30 -8.23
N SER A 75 15.69 -0.01 -7.18
CA SER A 75 17.16 0.10 -7.24
C SER A 75 17.83 -1.19 -7.74
N SER A 76 17.31 -2.35 -7.34
CA SER A 76 17.83 -3.68 -7.73
C SER A 76 17.24 -4.23 -9.03
N PHE A 77 16.41 -3.46 -9.75
CA PHE A 77 15.79 -3.95 -10.98
C PHE A 77 16.79 -3.91 -12.15
N ARG A 78 16.76 -4.96 -12.98
CA ARG A 78 17.68 -5.13 -14.11
C ARG A 78 17.35 -4.17 -15.26
N GLY A 79 18.39 -3.57 -15.85
CA GLY A 79 18.30 -2.81 -17.10
C GLY A 79 17.38 -1.59 -17.03
N ALA A 80 16.50 -1.44 -18.03
CA ALA A 80 15.59 -0.30 -18.14
C ALA A 80 14.57 -0.20 -16.99
N HIS A 81 14.34 -1.29 -16.25
CA HIS A 81 13.38 -1.36 -15.15
C HIS A 81 13.81 -0.58 -13.90
N SER A 82 15.07 -0.19 -13.75
CA SER A 82 15.57 0.70 -12.68
C SER A 82 15.80 2.15 -13.13
N ARG A 83 15.88 2.38 -14.45
CA ARG A 83 16.25 3.68 -15.03
C ARG A 83 15.04 4.50 -15.50
N LEU A 84 14.16 3.90 -16.30
CA LEU A 84 13.04 4.59 -16.97
C LEU A 84 11.82 4.73 -16.05
N THR A 85 11.34 5.95 -15.82
CA THR A 85 10.31 6.21 -14.81
C THR A 85 8.96 5.56 -15.11
N ARG A 86 8.57 5.48 -16.40
CA ARG A 86 7.33 4.82 -16.84
C ARG A 86 7.41 3.30 -16.62
N THR A 87 8.54 2.71 -16.98
CA THR A 87 8.78 1.28 -16.82
C THR A 87 8.86 0.89 -15.34
N ILE A 88 9.57 1.68 -14.52
CA ILE A 88 9.64 1.50 -13.07
C ILE A 88 8.23 1.47 -12.46
N THR A 89 7.33 2.37 -12.86
CA THR A 89 5.97 2.41 -12.32
C THR A 89 5.18 1.14 -12.63
N GLN A 90 5.31 0.63 -13.85
CA GLN A 90 4.66 -0.63 -14.25
C GLN A 90 5.23 -1.82 -13.47
N GLN A 91 6.55 -1.89 -13.32
CA GLN A 91 7.22 -2.97 -12.59
C GLN A 91 6.90 -2.93 -11.10
N LYS A 92 6.84 -1.74 -10.50
CA LYS A 92 6.42 -1.58 -9.11
C LYS A 92 5.04 -2.19 -8.86
N ILE A 93 4.07 -1.93 -9.74
CA ILE A 93 2.71 -2.47 -9.60
C ILE A 93 2.74 -4.01 -9.69
N ARG A 94 3.45 -4.56 -10.68
CA ARG A 94 3.62 -6.02 -10.85
C ARG A 94 4.29 -6.69 -9.65
N ALA A 95 5.34 -6.06 -9.11
CA ALA A 95 6.06 -6.57 -7.95
C ALA A 95 5.15 -6.60 -6.70
N LEU A 96 4.38 -5.54 -6.45
CA LEU A 96 3.46 -5.48 -5.31
C LEU A 96 2.34 -6.52 -5.42
N PHE A 97 1.79 -6.72 -6.63
CA PHE A 97 0.78 -7.76 -6.87
C PHE A 97 1.35 -9.17 -6.63
N SER A 98 2.54 -9.44 -7.15
CA SER A 98 3.22 -10.72 -6.95
C SER A 98 3.52 -10.95 -5.47
N ALA A 99 4.04 -9.94 -4.75
CA ALA A 99 4.30 -10.02 -3.32
C ALA A 99 3.03 -10.33 -2.51
N TYR A 100 1.89 -9.70 -2.84
CA TYR A 100 0.61 -9.99 -2.19
C TYR A 100 0.18 -11.44 -2.41
N ARG A 101 0.20 -11.89 -3.67
CA ARG A 101 -0.15 -13.25 -4.06
C ARG A 101 0.76 -14.30 -3.37
N ASP A 102 2.06 -14.02 -3.35
CA ASP A 102 3.06 -14.99 -2.91
C ASP A 102 3.10 -15.12 -1.38
N ARG A 103 2.71 -14.11 -0.59
CA ARG A 103 2.49 -14.28 0.87
C ARG A 103 1.48 -15.38 1.20
N GLY A 104 0.42 -15.52 0.41
CA GLY A 104 -0.55 -16.61 0.56
C GLY A 104 0.03 -17.96 0.08
N ARG A 105 0.74 -17.96 -1.04
CA ARG A 105 1.38 -19.18 -1.59
C ARG A 105 2.48 -19.71 -0.68
N GLN A 106 3.26 -18.85 -0.02
CA GLN A 106 4.35 -19.23 0.88
C GLN A 106 3.87 -20.17 2.00
N LYS A 107 2.68 -19.92 2.56
CA LYS A 107 2.05 -20.80 3.57
C LYS A 107 1.81 -22.21 3.01
N ARG A 108 1.34 -22.33 1.76
CA ARG A 108 1.14 -23.61 1.08
C ARG A 108 2.45 -24.31 0.72
N TYR A 109 3.44 -23.56 0.23
CA TYR A 109 4.75 -24.11 -0.11
C TYR A 109 5.45 -24.69 1.12
N PHE A 110 5.45 -24.00 2.26
CA PHE A 110 6.03 -24.55 3.49
C PHE A 110 5.29 -25.79 3.97
N ARG A 111 3.95 -25.79 3.94
CA ARG A 111 3.17 -26.97 4.30
C ARG A 111 3.52 -28.16 3.40
N ARG A 112 3.62 -27.95 2.08
CA ARG A 112 4.03 -28.99 1.12
C ARG A 112 5.42 -29.52 1.44
N LEU A 113 6.38 -28.62 1.70
CA LEU A 113 7.75 -28.98 2.06
C LEU A 113 7.81 -29.81 3.35
N TRP A 114 7.05 -29.43 4.39
CA TRP A 114 6.99 -30.18 5.63
C TRP A 114 6.45 -31.59 5.42
N ILE A 115 5.37 -31.74 4.65
CA ILE A 115 4.82 -33.07 4.31
C ILE A 115 5.87 -33.92 3.59
N THR A 116 6.58 -33.37 2.59
CA THR A 116 7.63 -34.08 1.87
C THR A 116 8.76 -34.52 2.80
N ARG A 117 9.21 -33.64 3.70
CA ARG A 117 10.26 -33.95 4.69
C ARG A 117 9.84 -35.06 5.65
N ILE A 118 8.62 -34.97 6.19
CA ILE A 118 8.08 -35.97 7.11
C ILE A 118 7.94 -37.32 6.38
N ASN A 119 7.41 -37.32 5.16
CA ASN A 119 7.26 -38.55 4.37
C ASN A 119 8.63 -39.21 4.09
N ALA A 120 9.66 -38.44 3.78
CA ALA A 120 11.01 -38.96 3.59
C ALA A 120 11.60 -39.54 4.88
N ALA A 121 11.41 -38.85 6.02
CA ALA A 121 11.90 -39.33 7.31
C ALA A 121 11.20 -40.60 7.79
N ILE A 122 9.88 -40.69 7.58
CA ILE A 122 9.08 -41.86 7.93
C ILE A 122 9.51 -43.07 7.09
N ARG A 123 9.71 -42.90 5.78
CA ARG A 123 10.17 -44.00 4.92
C ARG A 123 11.55 -44.53 5.31
N GLY A 124 12.39 -43.72 5.94
CA GLY A 124 13.67 -44.16 6.49
C GLY A 124 13.57 -44.87 7.84
N ASN A 125 12.45 -44.74 8.54
CA ASN A 125 12.20 -45.41 9.83
C ASN A 125 11.30 -46.64 9.59
N LEU A 126 11.78 -47.83 9.96
CA LEU A 126 11.11 -49.13 9.72
C LEU A 126 9.70 -49.28 10.33
N VAL A 127 9.29 -48.34 11.18
CA VAL A 127 8.08 -48.42 12.02
C VAL A 127 6.80 -48.00 11.27
N TYR A 128 6.90 -47.15 10.25
CA TYR A 128 5.75 -46.71 9.44
C TYR A 128 6.10 -46.62 7.96
N TYR A 129 5.26 -47.21 7.10
CA TYR A 129 5.49 -47.20 5.65
C TYR A 129 4.95 -45.95 4.94
N SER A 130 4.04 -45.17 5.56
CA SER A 130 3.44 -44.01 4.90
C SER A 130 3.07 -42.85 5.84
N TYR A 131 3.19 -41.63 5.32
CA TYR A 131 2.80 -40.39 6.00
C TYR A 131 1.31 -40.36 6.41
N ASN A 132 0.41 -40.91 5.59
CA ASN A 132 -1.04 -40.88 5.88
C ASN A 132 -1.38 -41.69 7.14
N ILE A 133 -0.82 -42.90 7.26
CA ILE A 133 -1.02 -43.78 8.43
C ILE A 133 -0.47 -43.10 9.69
N PHE A 134 0.73 -42.52 9.60
CA PHE A 134 1.35 -41.83 10.74
C PHE A 134 0.49 -40.66 11.25
N ILE A 135 0.00 -39.80 10.35
CA ILE A 135 -0.86 -38.68 10.73
C ILE A 135 -2.21 -39.16 11.28
N HIS A 136 -2.80 -40.21 10.70
CA HIS A 136 -4.04 -40.79 11.22
C HIS A 136 -3.88 -41.26 12.66
N ASN A 137 -2.80 -42.00 12.96
CA ASN A 137 -2.55 -42.49 14.29
C ASN A 137 -2.21 -41.37 15.30
N LEU A 138 -1.52 -40.31 14.87
CA LEU A 138 -1.32 -39.10 15.69
C LEU A 138 -2.64 -38.49 16.14
N TYR A 139 -3.62 -38.36 15.23
CA TYR A 139 -4.95 -37.87 15.58
C TYR A 139 -5.71 -38.85 16.48
N LYS A 140 -5.60 -40.16 16.24
CA LYS A 140 -6.23 -41.20 17.09
C LYS A 140 -5.72 -41.13 18.54
N LYS A 141 -4.43 -40.86 18.73
CA LYS A 141 -3.79 -40.66 20.04
C LYS A 141 -3.93 -39.23 20.58
N GLN A 142 -4.72 -38.36 19.93
CA GLN A 142 -4.99 -36.97 20.32
C GLN A 142 -3.74 -36.08 20.43
N LEU A 143 -2.66 -36.41 19.72
CA LEU A 143 -1.43 -35.62 19.71
C LEU A 143 -1.57 -34.44 18.73
N LEU A 144 -1.70 -33.22 19.26
CA LEU A 144 -1.89 -31.99 18.48
C LEU A 144 -0.57 -31.40 17.92
N LEU A 145 0.29 -32.25 17.35
CA LEU A 145 1.57 -31.82 16.79
C LEU A 145 1.40 -31.19 15.40
N ASN A 146 1.85 -29.94 15.26
CA ASN A 146 1.90 -29.25 13.99
C ASN A 146 2.98 -29.82 13.06
N ARG A 147 2.67 -29.89 11.76
CA ARG A 147 3.60 -30.38 10.71
C ARG A 147 4.91 -29.61 10.64
N LYS A 148 4.91 -28.33 11.02
CA LYS A 148 6.13 -27.52 11.15
C LYS A 148 7.11 -28.13 12.16
N ILE A 149 6.60 -28.41 13.37
CA ILE A 149 7.41 -28.94 14.47
C ILE A 149 7.88 -30.35 14.13
N LEU A 150 6.98 -31.19 13.63
CA LEU A 150 7.30 -32.55 13.23
C LEU A 150 8.37 -32.62 12.12
N ALA A 151 8.29 -31.76 11.11
CA ALA A 151 9.31 -31.68 10.06
C ALA A 151 10.66 -31.17 10.58
N GLN A 152 10.65 -30.33 11.63
CA GLN A 152 11.87 -29.83 12.24
C GLN A 152 12.53 -30.90 13.12
N ILE A 153 11.74 -31.63 13.91
CA ILE A 153 12.19 -32.80 14.69
C ILE A 153 12.81 -33.85 13.75
N ALA A 154 12.15 -34.13 12.62
CA ALA A 154 12.64 -35.08 11.63
C ALA A 154 14.03 -34.75 11.08
N ILE A 155 14.41 -33.47 11.05
CA ILE A 155 15.75 -33.03 10.61
C ILE A 155 16.74 -33.01 11.77
N LEU A 156 16.36 -32.41 12.90
CA LEU A 156 17.27 -32.14 14.01
C LEU A 156 17.53 -33.36 14.90
N ASN A 157 16.51 -34.19 15.13
CA ASN A 157 16.61 -35.32 16.05
C ASN A 157 15.76 -36.49 15.55
N ARG A 158 16.41 -37.41 14.83
CA ARG A 158 15.77 -38.61 14.29
C ARG A 158 15.34 -39.58 15.40
N ASN A 159 16.07 -39.64 16.51
CA ASN A 159 15.77 -40.53 17.64
C ASN A 159 14.46 -40.14 18.34
N CYS A 160 14.20 -38.84 18.45
CA CYS A 160 12.93 -38.34 18.99
C CYS A 160 11.75 -38.77 18.10
N LEU A 161 11.91 -38.69 16.77
CA LEU A 161 10.87 -39.12 15.83
C LEU A 161 10.59 -40.63 15.93
N SER A 162 11.62 -41.46 16.15
CA SER A 162 11.43 -42.91 16.35
C SER A 162 10.71 -43.21 17.67
N MET A 163 11.04 -42.50 18.77
CA MET A 163 10.33 -42.67 20.06
C MET A 163 8.84 -42.34 19.94
N ILE A 164 8.52 -41.19 19.34
CA ILE A 164 7.13 -40.79 19.07
C ILE A 164 6.43 -41.87 18.24
N SER A 165 7.13 -42.41 17.25
CA SER A 165 6.57 -43.44 16.37
C SER A 165 6.26 -44.73 17.13
N THR A 166 7.13 -45.16 18.04
CA THR A 166 6.90 -46.36 18.88
C THR A 166 5.77 -46.16 19.90
N GLU A 167 5.64 -44.96 20.47
CA GLU A 167 4.59 -44.62 21.44
C GLU A 167 3.20 -44.60 20.80
N ILE A 168 3.12 -44.26 19.51
CA ILE A 168 1.84 -44.22 18.77
C ILE A 168 1.34 -45.63 18.42
N ILE A 169 2.24 -46.61 18.24
CA ILE A 169 1.87 -48.01 17.96
C ILE A 169 1.33 -48.72 19.21
N LYS A 170 1.98 -48.51 20.36
CA LYS A 170 1.47 -48.99 21.65
C LYS A 170 0.11 -48.39 21.94
#